data_AF-A0AAJ1XBJ7-F1
#
_entry.id   AF-A0AAJ1XBJ7-F1
#
_cell.length_a   1.000
_cell.length_b   1.000
_cell.length_c   1.000
_cell.angle_alpha   90.00
_cell.angle_beta   90.00
_cell.angle_gamma   90.00
#
_symmetry.space_group_name_H-M   'P 1'
#
loop_
_entity.id
_entity.type
_entity.pdbx_description
1 polymer ?
#
loop_
_entity_poly.entity_id
_entity_poly.type
_entity_poly.pdbx_seq_one_letter_code
_entity_poly.pdbx_strand_id
1 'polypeptide(L)'
;ARTSKAKARTEPASPTARKRITYTPAQRTSILTSIEKATKGGKTTLKAALQQAGVSEQTYYNWKNAAAKTVPEPSARSSGDDLATLVALEAENLKLRQELAAKLRAENEELRRRLGLI
;
A
#
# COMPACT_ATOMS: atom_id res chain seq x y z
N ALA A 1 56.23 21.96 -25.68
CA ALA A 1 55.86 20.75 -24.90
C ALA A 1 56.28 20.99 -23.45
N ARG A 2 55.47 20.93 -22.38
CA ARG A 2 54.10 20.45 -22.10
C ARG A 2 53.59 21.29 -20.90
N THR A 3 52.63 22.19 -21.12
CA THR A 3 51.25 22.17 -20.57
C THR A 3 51.10 21.82 -19.08
N SER A 4 50.78 22.87 -18.31
CA SER A 4 50.25 22.85 -16.93
C SER A 4 48.88 22.17 -16.86
N LYS A 5 48.76 21.19 -15.96
CA LYS A 5 47.56 20.40 -15.72
C LYS A 5 46.53 21.20 -14.91
N ALA A 6 45.54 21.78 -15.59
CA ALA A 6 44.37 22.39 -14.96
C ALA A 6 43.44 21.30 -14.39
N LYS A 7 43.14 21.42 -13.10
CA LYS A 7 42.20 20.56 -12.37
C LYS A 7 40.77 20.98 -12.78
N ALA A 8 40.16 20.21 -13.66
CA ALA A 8 38.76 20.38 -14.05
C ALA A 8 37.87 20.18 -12.81
N ARG A 9 37.18 21.25 -12.44
CA ARG A 9 36.11 21.27 -11.45
C ARG A 9 34.92 20.54 -12.08
N THR A 10 34.53 19.42 -11.50
CA THR A 10 33.32 18.70 -11.87
C THR A 10 32.12 19.60 -11.59
N GLU A 11 31.50 20.10 -12.64
CA GLU A 11 30.19 20.74 -12.56
C GLU A 11 29.15 19.72 -12.08
N PRO A 12 28.23 20.07 -11.16
CA PRO A 12 27.12 19.20 -10.83
C PRO A 12 26.24 19.06 -12.07
N ALA A 13 26.07 17.83 -12.54
CA ALA A 13 25.19 17.51 -13.64
C ALA A 13 23.79 18.09 -13.38
N SER A 14 23.38 19.04 -14.24
CA SER A 14 22.03 19.58 -14.24
C SER A 14 21.02 18.43 -14.26
N PRO A 15 20.00 18.44 -13.38
CA PRO A 15 18.97 17.42 -13.41
C PRO A 15 18.26 17.54 -14.76
N THR A 16 18.40 16.52 -15.61
CA THR A 16 17.62 16.38 -16.84
C THR A 16 16.16 16.56 -16.48
N ALA A 17 15.54 17.60 -17.06
CA ALA A 17 14.15 17.93 -16.83
C ALA A 17 13.30 16.70 -17.14
N ARG A 18 12.85 16.00 -16.09
CA ARG A 18 11.96 14.84 -16.22
C ARG A 18 10.67 15.38 -16.85
N LYS A 19 10.40 14.99 -18.09
CA LYS A 19 9.12 15.28 -18.76
C LYS A 19 8.01 14.88 -17.79
N ARG A 20 7.22 15.84 -17.32
CA ARG A 20 6.09 15.57 -16.43
C ARG A 20 5.07 14.76 -17.22
N ILE A 21 4.98 13.47 -16.94
CA ILE A 21 3.94 12.61 -17.50
C ILE A 21 2.66 12.90 -16.72
N THR A 22 1.72 13.60 -17.33
CA THR A 22 0.38 13.81 -16.78
C THR A 22 -0.55 12.71 -17.25
N TYR A 23 -0.89 11.79 -16.34
CA TYR A 23 -1.90 10.76 -16.58
C TYR A 23 -3.30 11.35 -16.41
N THR A 24 -4.15 11.18 -17.43
CA THR A 24 -5.58 11.52 -17.36
C THR A 24 -6.31 10.58 -16.39
N PRO A 25 -7.48 10.97 -15.84
CA PRO A 25 -8.25 10.10 -14.96
C PRO A 25 -8.56 8.73 -15.58
N ALA A 26 -8.92 8.69 -16.87
CA ALA A 26 -9.19 7.46 -17.61
C ALA A 26 -7.94 6.56 -17.77
N GLN A 27 -6.77 7.17 -17.95
CA GLN A 27 -5.51 6.41 -18.00
C GLN A 27 -5.17 5.81 -16.64
N ARG A 28 -5.38 6.56 -15.55
CA ARG A 28 -5.14 6.06 -14.18
C ARG A 28 -6.04 4.88 -13.85
N THR A 29 -7.33 4.94 -14.20
CA THR A 29 -8.27 3.83 -13.96
C THR A 29 -7.90 2.60 -14.80
N SER A 30 -7.54 2.79 -16.07
CA SER A 30 -7.05 1.70 -16.92
C SER A 30 -5.81 1.02 -16.32
N ILE A 31 -4.84 1.80 -15.84
CA ILE A 31 -3.62 1.28 -15.21
C ILE A 31 -3.94 0.54 -13.91
N LEU A 32 -4.79 1.10 -13.04
CA LEU A 32 -5.20 0.45 -11.78
C LEU A 32 -5.87 -0.89 -12.04
N THR A 33 -6.82 -0.96 -12.99
CA THR A 33 -7.50 -2.21 -13.35
C THR A 33 -6.56 -3.25 -13.97
N SER A 34 -5.55 -2.82 -14.73
CA SER A 34 -4.52 -3.71 -15.27
C SER A 34 -3.67 -4.34 -14.16
N ILE A 35 -3.23 -3.52 -13.18
CA ILE A 35 -2.45 -3.98 -12.03
C ILE A 35 -3.27 -4.95 -11.16
N GLU A 36 -4.55 -4.64 -10.91
CA GLU A 36 -5.46 -5.51 -10.16
C GLU A 36 -5.65 -6.86 -10.86
N LYS A 37 -5.85 -6.87 -12.18
CA LYS A 37 -5.96 -8.11 -12.96
C LYS A 37 -4.67 -8.93 -12.94
N ALA A 38 -3.51 -8.28 -13.07
CA ALA A 38 -2.21 -8.96 -13.09
C ALA A 38 -1.85 -9.58 -11.72
N THR A 39 -2.29 -8.95 -10.63
CA THR A 39 -2.06 -9.43 -9.26
C THR A 39 -3.14 -10.42 -8.79
N LYS A 40 -4.29 -10.47 -9.48
CA LYS A 40 -5.39 -11.38 -9.14
C LYS A 40 -4.93 -12.85 -9.28
N GLY A 41 -4.97 -13.58 -8.17
CA GLY A 41 -4.54 -14.97 -8.10
C GLY A 41 -3.06 -15.18 -7.79
N GLY A 42 -2.33 -14.13 -7.40
CA GLY A 42 -0.99 -14.26 -6.79
C GLY A 42 0.15 -14.68 -7.71
N LYS A 43 -0.12 -14.90 -9.01
CA LYS A 43 0.89 -15.30 -10.01
C LYS A 43 1.93 -14.21 -10.27
N THR A 44 1.57 -12.95 -10.06
CA THR A 44 2.45 -11.78 -10.24
C THR A 44 2.43 -10.94 -8.97
N THR A 45 3.62 -10.57 -8.48
CA THR A 45 3.72 -9.66 -7.33
C THR A 45 3.29 -8.25 -7.71
N LEU A 46 2.77 -7.49 -6.75
CA LEU A 46 2.40 -6.08 -6.96
C LEU A 46 3.57 -5.27 -7.52
N LYS A 47 4.77 -5.48 -6.98
CA LYS A 47 6.01 -4.83 -7.45
C LYS A 47 6.31 -5.12 -8.93
N ALA A 48 6.14 -6.37 -9.38
CA ALA A 48 6.38 -6.73 -10.78
C ALA A 48 5.33 -6.09 -11.72
N ALA A 49 4.05 -6.10 -11.32
CA ALA A 49 2.98 -5.44 -12.08
C ALA A 49 3.19 -3.93 -12.18
N LEU A 50 3.67 -3.29 -11.11
CA LEU A 50 3.99 -1.86 -11.08
C LEU A 50 5.14 -1.48 -12.03
N GLN A 51 6.19 -2.32 -12.06
CA GLN A 51 7.31 -2.14 -13.00
C GLN A 51 6.85 -2.27 -14.46
N GLN A 52 6.01 -3.26 -14.76
CA GLN A 52 5.42 -3.43 -16.10
C GLN A 52 4.53 -2.25 -16.50
N ALA A 53 3.78 -1.69 -15.55
CA ALA A 53 2.96 -0.49 -15.78
C ALA A 53 3.77 0.82 -15.82
N GLY A 54 5.06 0.80 -15.48
CA GLY A 54 5.89 1.99 -15.38
C GLY A 54 5.45 2.96 -14.27
N VAL A 55 4.79 2.46 -13.22
CA VAL A 55 4.22 3.27 -12.13
C VAL A 55 4.93 2.96 -10.82
N SER A 56 5.32 4.01 -10.09
CA SER A 56 5.90 3.83 -8.76
C SER A 56 4.85 3.37 -7.75
N GLU A 57 5.27 2.60 -6.76
CA GLU A 57 4.39 2.10 -5.71
C GLU A 57 3.67 3.23 -4.97
N GLN A 58 4.37 4.32 -4.66
CA GLN A 58 3.77 5.51 -4.07
C GLN A 58 2.66 6.10 -4.96
N THR A 59 2.91 6.20 -6.26
CA THR A 59 1.93 6.72 -7.23
C THR A 59 0.70 5.82 -7.29
N TYR A 60 0.90 4.50 -7.28
CA TYR A 60 -0.18 3.53 -7.27
C TYR A 60 -1.08 3.67 -6.05
N TYR A 61 -0.52 3.74 -4.83
CA TYR A 61 -1.33 3.92 -3.62
C TYR A 61 -2.02 5.28 -3.58
N ASN A 62 -1.35 6.35 -4.05
CA ASN A 62 -1.97 7.67 -4.16
C ASN A 62 -3.20 7.64 -5.09
N TRP A 63 -3.11 6.96 -6.23
CA TRP A 63 -4.24 6.82 -7.15
C TRP A 63 -5.32 5.88 -6.63
N LYS A 64 -4.96 4.78 -5.98
CA LYS A 64 -5.91 3.84 -5.38
C LYS A 64 -6.74 4.51 -4.28
N ASN A 65 -6.09 5.28 -3.41
CA ASN A 65 -6.75 6.03 -2.35
C ASN A 65 -7.59 7.19 -2.89
N ALA A 66 -7.12 7.88 -3.94
CA ALA A 66 -7.91 8.91 -4.61
C ALA A 66 -9.14 8.31 -5.31
N ALA A 67 -9.00 7.15 -5.96
CA ALA A 67 -10.11 6.43 -6.59
C ALA A 67 -11.17 6.01 -5.56
N ALA A 68 -10.74 5.52 -4.40
CA ALA A 68 -11.64 5.18 -3.29
C ALA A 68 -12.42 6.40 -2.76
N LYS A 69 -11.82 7.60 -2.78
CA LYS A 69 -12.49 8.86 -2.41
C LYS A 69 -13.43 9.42 -3.50
N THR A 70 -13.25 9.03 -4.76
CA THR A 70 -14.09 9.48 -5.89
C THR A 70 -15.29 8.57 -6.16
N VAL A 71 -15.28 7.34 -5.63
CA VAL A 71 -16.55 6.64 -5.43
C VAL A 71 -17.33 7.50 -4.45
N PRO A 72 -18.57 7.93 -4.76
CA PRO A 72 -19.36 8.66 -3.79
C PRO A 72 -19.49 7.74 -2.57
N GLU A 73 -18.73 8.02 -1.52
CA GLU A 73 -19.17 7.62 -0.19
C GLU A 73 -20.59 8.14 -0.04
N PRO A 74 -21.52 7.35 0.53
CA PRO A 74 -22.87 7.82 0.77
C PRO A 74 -22.77 9.05 1.67
N SER A 75 -22.84 10.22 1.02
CA SER A 75 -22.99 11.58 1.55
C SER A 75 -22.13 11.87 2.78
N ALA A 76 -21.08 12.67 2.59
CA ALA A 76 -20.36 13.44 3.62
C ALA A 76 -20.99 13.28 5.01
N ARG A 77 -20.67 12.17 5.68
CA ARG A 77 -21.09 12.03 7.05
C ARG A 77 -20.17 12.97 7.80
N SER A 78 -20.76 13.81 8.64
CA SER A 78 -20.03 14.67 9.57
C SER A 78 -18.83 13.89 10.10
N SER A 79 -17.64 14.49 10.15
CA SER A 79 -16.41 13.80 10.62
C SER A 79 -16.57 13.13 12.00
N GLY A 80 -17.61 13.49 12.77
CA GLY A 80 -18.00 12.79 13.99
C GLY A 80 -18.57 11.38 13.78
N ASP A 81 -19.25 11.10 12.67
CA ASP A 81 -19.85 9.79 12.36
C ASP A 81 -18.78 8.80 11.84
N ASP A 82 -17.81 9.30 11.07
CA ASP A 82 -16.63 8.52 10.68
C ASP A 82 -15.78 8.15 11.90
N LEU A 83 -15.56 9.10 12.83
CA LEU A 83 -14.84 8.83 14.07
C LEU A 83 -15.59 7.81 14.95
N ALA A 84 -16.91 7.94 15.08
CA ALA A 84 -17.73 6.97 15.82
C ALA A 84 -17.66 5.56 15.20
N THR A 85 -17.69 5.49 13.86
CA THR A 85 -17.53 4.23 13.12
C THR A 85 -16.15 3.61 13.36
N LEU A 86 -15.09 4.41 13.33
CA LEU A 86 -13.73 3.93 13.61
C LEU A 86 -13.57 3.43 15.05
N VAL A 87 -14.14 4.13 16.03
CA VAL A 87 -14.12 3.71 17.44
C VAL A 87 -14.86 2.39 17.63
N ALA A 88 -16.02 2.21 16.99
CA ALA A 88 -16.78 0.96 17.06
C ALA A 88 -15.98 -0.22 16.46
N LEU A 89 -15.32 0.00 15.31
CA LEU A 89 -14.46 -1.00 14.68
C LEU A 89 -13.24 -1.35 15.54
N GLU A 90 -12.65 -0.39 16.23
CA GLU A 90 -11.52 -0.64 17.14
C GLU A 90 -11.95 -1.49 18.35
N ALA A 91 -13.11 -1.18 18.93
CA ALA A 91 -13.68 -1.97 20.03
C ALA A 91 -13.97 -3.42 19.61
N GLU A 92 -14.55 -3.61 18.43
CA GLU A 92 -14.79 -4.95 17.88
C GLU A 92 -13.48 -5.69 17.59
N ASN A 93 -12.46 -5.00 17.05
CA ASN A 93 -11.15 -5.61 16.82
C ASN A 93 -10.50 -6.08 18.13
N LEU A 94 -10.60 -5.28 19.18
CA LEU A 94 -10.07 -5.61 20.50
C LEU A 94 -10.79 -6.84 21.07
N LYS A 95 -12.12 -6.88 20.98
CA LYS A 95 -12.93 -8.04 21.38
C LYS A 95 -12.53 -9.30 20.62
N LEU A 96 -12.40 -9.22 19.29
CA LEU A 96 -12.00 -10.36 18.47
C LEU A 96 -10.59 -10.88 18.82
N ARG A 97 -9.64 -9.98 19.11
CA ARG A 97 -8.30 -10.36 19.58
C ARG A 97 -8.34 -11.09 20.92
N GLN A 98 -9.19 -10.64 21.84
CA GLN A 98 -9.37 -11.30 23.14
C GLN A 98 -9.98 -12.69 22.97
N GLU A 99 -11.04 -12.82 22.17
CA GLU A 99 -11.67 -14.11 21.88
C GLU A 99 -10.70 -15.08 21.22
N LEU A 100 -9.91 -14.61 20.26
CA LEU A 100 -8.86 -15.43 19.63
C LEU A 100 -7.82 -15.88 20.64
N ALA A 101 -7.35 -14.98 21.50
CA ALA A 101 -6.39 -15.32 22.54
C ALA A 101 -6.95 -16.32 23.56
N ALA A 102 -8.25 -16.23 23.89
CA ALA A 102 -8.93 -17.21 24.74
C ALA A 102 -9.00 -18.58 24.07
N LYS A 103 -9.42 -18.64 22.81
CA LYS A 103 -9.47 -19.89 22.01
C LYS A 103 -8.09 -20.54 21.92
N LEU A 104 -7.05 -19.76 21.60
CA LEU A 104 -5.68 -20.26 21.51
C LEU A 104 -5.16 -20.77 22.86
N ARG A 105 -5.54 -20.15 23.98
CA ARG A 105 -5.17 -20.68 25.31
C ARG A 105 -5.85 -22.02 25.58
N ALA A 106 -7.15 -22.11 25.33
CA ALA A 106 -7.91 -23.34 25.52
C ALA A 106 -7.36 -24.49 24.65
N GLU A 107 -7.10 -24.22 23.37
CA GLU A 107 -6.53 -25.20 22.45
C GLU A 107 -5.11 -25.61 22.87
N ASN A 108 -4.26 -24.65 23.28
CA ASN A 108 -2.93 -24.96 23.78
C ASN A 108 -2.96 -25.80 25.07
N GLU A 109 -3.89 -25.53 25.98
CA GLU A 109 -4.07 -26.36 27.17
C GLU A 109 -4.51 -27.77 26.82
N GLU A 110 -5.46 -27.92 25.88
CA GLU A 110 -5.88 -29.23 25.40
C GLU A 110 -4.71 -29.99 24.74
N LEU A 111 -3.92 -29.32 23.90
CA LEU A 111 -2.73 -29.91 23.29
C LEU A 111 -1.71 -30.32 24.35
N ARG A 112 -1.45 -29.48 25.36
CA ARG A 112 -0.55 -29.81 26.46
C ARG A 112 -1.04 -31.01 27.27
N ARG A 113 -2.34 -31.11 27.56
CA ARG A 113 -2.94 -32.30 28.19
C ARG A 113 -2.76 -33.55 27.34
N ARG A 114 -3.02 -33.48 26.03
CA ARG A 114 -2.81 -34.61 25.10
C ARG A 114 -1.35 -35.05 25.01
N LEU A 115 -0.42 -34.11 25.19
CA LEU A 115 1.02 -34.35 25.20
C LEU A 115 1.57 -34.74 26.60
N GLY A 116 0.74 -34.78 27.64
CA GLY A 116 1.16 -35.09 29.02
C GLY A 116 2.08 -34.04 29.64
N LEU A 117 2.03 -32.79 29.15
CA LEU A 117 2.85 -31.66 29.61
C LEU A 117 2.16 -30.85 30.72
N ILE A 118 0.90 -31.16 31.04
CA ILE A 118 0.08 -30.64 32.15
C ILE A 118 -0.74 -31.81 32.69
#